data_AF-A0A430E1U4-F1
#
_entry.id   AF-A0A430E1U4-F1
#
_cell.length_a   1.000
_cell.length_b   1.000
_cell.length_c   1.000
_cell.angle_alpha   90.00
_cell.angle_beta   90.00
_cell.angle_gamma   90.00
#
_symmetry.space_group_name_H-M   'P 1'
#
loop_
_entity.id
_entity.type
_entity.pdbx_description
1 polymer ?
#
loop_
_entity_poly.entity_id
_entity_poly.type
_entity_poly.pdbx_seq_one_letter_code
_entity_poly.pdbx_strand_id
1 'polypeptide(L)'
;MSRPALTGYEHRELLAEAAARLLADRERSYPSLVERGKLEANTAEAGLRCGGALVAQWRWIVDRTNPPLPTMDEATGGHFGAPASEIAADLGRATARARDLARRRGDEQLVLLADCYAALAWLQQGNWIVEMISGARIITAQLRRAGEKGRLAA
;
A
#
# COMPACT_ATOMS: atom_id res chain seq x y z
N MET A 1 15.34 9.10 -9.38
CA MET A 1 14.53 9.84 -8.37
C MET A 1 15.29 9.84 -7.05
N SER A 2 15.37 10.99 -6.37
CA SER A 2 15.87 11.04 -4.99
C SER A 2 14.92 10.32 -4.04
N ARG A 3 15.46 9.76 -2.96
CA ARG A 3 14.68 9.08 -1.92
C ARG A 3 13.82 10.10 -1.15
N PRO A 4 12.48 9.93 -1.05
CA PRO A 4 11.64 10.80 -0.25
C PRO A 4 11.95 10.71 1.26
N ALA A 5 11.74 11.81 1.99
CA ALA A 5 12.04 11.90 3.42
C ALA A 5 11.28 10.87 4.26
N LEU A 6 10.00 10.64 3.94
CA LEU A 6 9.10 9.80 4.75
C LEU A 6 9.23 8.29 4.48
N THR A 7 10.37 7.82 3.99
CA THR A 7 10.60 6.39 3.68
C THR A 7 11.23 5.60 4.83
N GLY A 8 11.48 6.25 5.97
CA GLY A 8 12.03 5.64 7.19
C GLY A 8 11.08 4.67 7.90
N TYR A 9 11.61 3.89 8.84
CA TYR A 9 10.82 2.95 9.65
C TYR A 9 9.93 3.66 10.68
N GLU A 10 10.40 4.79 11.18
CA GLU A 10 9.70 5.70 12.08
C GLU A 10 8.41 6.28 11.50
N HIS A 11 8.21 6.19 10.18
CA HIS A 11 7.03 6.71 9.48
C HIS A 11 6.02 5.64 9.08
N ARG A 12 6.20 4.37 9.47
CA ARG A 12 5.36 3.27 8.96
C ARG A 12 3.88 3.41 9.31
N GLU A 13 3.57 3.86 10.53
CA GLU A 13 2.18 4.11 10.95
C GLU A 13 1.54 5.22 10.10
N LEU A 14 2.24 6.35 9.95
CA LEU A 14 1.81 7.47 9.12
C LEU A 14 1.54 7.05 7.67
N LEU A 15 2.43 6.23 7.09
CA LEU A 15 2.25 5.71 5.73
C LEU A 15 1.07 4.73 5.61
N ALA A 16 0.83 3.91 6.64
CA ALA A 16 -0.32 3.02 6.69
C ALA A 16 -1.64 3.80 6.81
N GLU A 17 -1.67 4.86 7.61
CA GLU A 17 -2.81 5.78 7.70
C GLU A 17 -3.07 6.49 6.37
N ALA A 18 -2.02 6.97 5.69
CA ALA A 18 -2.16 7.58 4.36
C ALA A 18 -2.72 6.59 3.33
N ALA A 19 -2.27 5.33 3.35
CA ALA A 19 -2.83 4.28 2.50
C ALA A 19 -4.32 4.02 2.79
N ALA A 20 -4.69 3.92 4.06
CA ALA A 20 -6.08 3.73 4.48
C ALA A 20 -6.96 4.92 4.07
N ARG A 21 -6.44 6.14 4.23
CA ARG A 21 -7.13 7.36 3.80
C ARG A 21 -7.37 7.40 2.30
N LEU A 22 -6.39 7.00 1.49
CA LEU A 22 -6.54 6.92 0.04
C LEU A 22 -7.69 6.01 -0.36
N LEU A 23 -7.75 4.79 0.21
CA LEU A 23 -8.83 3.84 -0.07
C LEU A 23 -10.19 4.40 0.37
N ALA A 24 -10.29 4.91 1.60
CA ALA A 24 -11.55 5.46 2.13
C ALA A 24 -12.09 6.64 1.30
N ASP A 25 -11.21 7.53 0.83
CA ASP A 25 -11.60 8.65 -0.03
C ASP A 25 -12.14 8.15 -1.38
N ARG A 26 -11.59 7.05 -1.91
CA ARG A 26 -12.06 6.43 -3.17
C ARG A 26 -13.39 5.72 -2.99
N GLU A 27 -13.51 4.87 -1.97
CA GLU A 27 -14.77 4.18 -1.63
C GLU A 27 -15.91 5.18 -1.46
N ARG A 28 -15.64 6.33 -0.84
CA ARG A 28 -16.62 7.40 -0.66
C ARG A 28 -16.96 8.15 -1.96
N SER A 29 -15.97 8.43 -2.82
CA SER A 29 -16.16 9.36 -3.95
C SER A 29 -16.42 8.69 -5.29
N TYR A 30 -15.81 7.54 -5.55
CA TYR A 30 -15.84 6.88 -6.86
C TYR A 30 -17.25 6.53 -7.34
N PRO A 31 -18.16 5.98 -6.50
CA PRO A 31 -19.51 5.66 -6.97
C PRO A 31 -20.21 6.87 -7.60
N SER A 32 -20.21 8.01 -6.90
CA SER A 32 -20.80 9.26 -7.41
C SER A 32 -20.11 9.82 -8.65
N LEU A 33 -18.80 9.59 -8.81
CA LEU A 33 -18.05 10.05 -9.97
C LEU A 33 -18.35 9.20 -11.21
N VAL A 34 -18.55 7.89 -11.02
CA VAL A 34 -18.97 6.96 -12.08
C VAL A 34 -20.39 7.27 -12.53
N GLU A 35 -21.33 7.43 -11.60
CA GLU A 35 -22.72 7.80 -11.90
C GLU A 35 -22.83 9.09 -12.72
N ARG A 36 -21.93 10.05 -12.46
CA ARG A 36 -21.88 11.36 -13.16
C ARG A 36 -21.05 11.35 -14.45
N GLY A 37 -20.52 10.19 -14.87
CA GLY A 37 -19.65 10.09 -16.04
C GLY A 37 -18.34 10.88 -15.93
N LYS A 38 -17.87 11.14 -14.69
CA LYS A 38 -16.61 11.85 -14.41
C LYS A 38 -15.45 10.89 -14.13
N LEU A 39 -15.74 9.60 -14.03
CA LEU A 39 -14.77 8.52 -13.87
C LEU A 39 -15.31 7.27 -14.57
N GLU A 40 -14.50 6.63 -15.40
CA GLU A 40 -14.87 5.35 -16.02
C GLU A 40 -14.95 4.25 -14.95
N ALA A 41 -15.95 3.36 -15.05
CA ALA A 41 -16.16 2.28 -14.07
C ALA A 41 -14.91 1.39 -13.91
N ASN A 42 -14.27 1.01 -15.02
CA ASN A 42 -13.05 0.21 -15.01
C ASN A 42 -11.88 0.94 -14.31
N THR A 43 -11.81 2.27 -14.43
CA THR A 43 -10.78 3.06 -13.74
C THR A 43 -11.07 3.13 -12.23
N ALA A 44 -12.34 3.25 -11.85
CA ALA A 44 -12.75 3.21 -10.46
C ALA A 44 -12.39 1.85 -9.81
N GLU A 45 -12.72 0.75 -10.48
CA GLU A 45 -12.41 -0.60 -10.03
C GLU A 45 -10.91 -0.82 -9.86
N ALA A 46 -10.11 -0.45 -10.86
CA ALA A 46 -8.65 -0.55 -10.77
C ALA A 46 -8.07 0.28 -9.60
N GLY A 47 -8.61 1.48 -9.36
CA GLY A 47 -8.19 2.33 -8.24
C GLY A 47 -8.60 1.77 -6.87
N LEU A 48 -9.76 1.13 -6.75
CA LEU A 48 -10.18 0.43 -5.54
C LEU A 48 -9.32 -0.81 -5.28
N ARG A 49 -9.05 -1.61 -6.32
CA ARG A 49 -8.14 -2.75 -6.25
C ARG A 49 -6.75 -2.35 -5.79
N CYS A 50 -6.16 -1.30 -6.37
CA CYS A 50 -4.85 -0.78 -5.95
C CYS A 50 -4.88 -0.24 -4.50
N GLY A 51 -5.96 0.44 -4.11
CA GLY A 51 -6.13 0.95 -2.74
C GLY A 51 -6.22 -0.18 -1.71
N GLY A 52 -7.02 -1.20 -2.00
CA GLY A 52 -7.16 -2.40 -1.16
C GLY A 52 -5.84 -3.15 -1.01
N ALA A 53 -5.14 -3.36 -2.12
CA ALA A 53 -3.81 -3.95 -2.16
C ALA A 53 -2.81 -3.23 -1.25
N LEU A 54 -2.76 -1.90 -1.38
CA LEU A 54 -1.87 -1.06 -0.61
C LEU A 54 -2.21 -1.11 0.88
N VAL A 55 -3.49 -1.00 1.26
CA VAL A 55 -3.91 -1.08 2.66
C VAL A 55 -3.55 -2.43 3.27
N ALA A 56 -3.79 -3.53 2.57
CA ALA A 56 -3.43 -4.86 3.05
C ALA A 56 -1.92 -5.00 3.30
N GLN A 57 -1.08 -4.53 2.37
CA GLN A 57 0.37 -4.53 2.52
C GLN A 57 0.83 -3.74 3.76
N TRP A 58 0.31 -2.53 3.92
CA TRP A 58 0.77 -1.62 4.96
C TRP A 58 0.24 -1.96 6.35
N ARG A 59 -0.99 -2.48 6.45
CA ARG A 59 -1.49 -3.07 7.69
C ARG A 59 -0.57 -4.18 8.18
N TRP A 60 -0.12 -5.06 7.29
CA TRP A 60 0.77 -6.15 7.69
C TRP A 60 2.19 -5.69 8.06
N ILE A 61 2.69 -4.63 7.40
CA ILE A 61 3.99 -4.04 7.75
C ILE A 61 3.98 -3.48 9.17
N VAL A 62 2.87 -2.85 9.59
CA VAL A 62 2.70 -2.27 10.92
C VAL A 62 2.32 -3.34 11.95
N ASP A 63 1.41 -4.24 11.62
CA ASP A 63 0.95 -5.33 12.47
C ASP A 63 1.07 -6.68 11.76
N ARG A 64 2.11 -7.44 12.14
CA ARG A 64 2.39 -8.75 11.55
C ARG A 64 1.43 -9.85 12.00
N THR A 65 0.65 -9.62 13.06
CA THR A 65 -0.32 -10.59 13.61
C THR A 65 -1.61 -10.62 12.82
N ASN A 66 -1.84 -9.61 11.98
CA ASN A 66 -2.95 -9.54 11.05
C ASN A 66 -2.45 -9.86 9.64
N PRO A 67 -2.35 -11.16 9.26
CA PRO A 67 -1.81 -11.52 7.96
C PRO A 67 -2.67 -10.90 6.85
N PRO A 68 -2.05 -10.49 5.75
CA PRO A 68 -2.78 -9.92 4.63
C PRO A 68 -3.69 -11.02 4.03
N LEU A 69 -5.00 -10.96 4.28
CA LEU A 69 -5.99 -11.90 3.75
C LEU A 69 -6.39 -11.55 2.30
N PRO A 70 -6.89 -12.50 1.49
CA PRO A 70 -6.32 -13.80 1.16
C PRO A 70 -5.96 -13.88 -0.35
N THR A 71 -5.22 -14.92 -0.72
CA THR A 71 -4.69 -15.22 -2.07
C THR A 71 -3.73 -14.15 -2.61
N MET A 72 -2.44 -14.33 -2.29
CA MET A 72 -1.42 -14.13 -3.31
C MET A 72 -1.85 -14.97 -4.52
N ASP A 73 -2.51 -14.34 -5.48
CA ASP A 73 -2.96 -15.01 -6.68
C ASP A 73 -1.73 -15.23 -7.58
N GLU A 74 -1.44 -16.48 -7.93
CA GLU A 74 -0.36 -16.81 -8.86
C GLU A 74 -0.57 -16.13 -10.23
N ALA A 75 -1.82 -15.87 -10.63
CA ALA A 75 -2.14 -15.10 -11.84
C ALA A 75 -1.73 -13.63 -11.73
N THR A 76 -1.57 -13.11 -10.51
CA THR A 76 -0.99 -11.79 -10.24
C THR A 76 0.49 -11.87 -9.86
N GLY A 77 1.15 -13.02 -10.01
CA GLY A 77 2.56 -13.20 -9.62
C GLY A 77 2.80 -13.18 -8.11
N GLY A 78 1.77 -13.50 -7.30
CA GLY A 78 1.85 -13.48 -5.85
C GLY A 78 1.78 -12.08 -5.23
N HIS A 79 1.22 -11.11 -5.94
CA HIS A 79 0.99 -9.76 -5.43
C HIS A 79 -0.30 -9.68 -4.60
N PHE A 80 -0.40 -8.67 -3.72
CA PHE A 80 -1.59 -8.40 -2.91
C PHE A 80 -2.74 -7.82 -3.76
N GLY A 81 -3.15 -8.51 -4.82
CA GLY A 81 -4.28 -8.09 -5.66
C GLY A 81 -3.97 -7.03 -6.73
N ALA A 82 -2.79 -6.39 -6.74
CA ALA A 82 -2.35 -5.50 -7.84
C ALA A 82 -0.81 -5.48 -7.99
N PRO A 83 -0.27 -5.38 -9.23
CA PRO A 83 1.17 -5.24 -9.47
C PRO A 83 1.77 -3.99 -8.80
N ALA A 84 2.98 -4.11 -8.24
CA ALA A 84 3.64 -2.99 -7.57
C ALA A 84 3.83 -1.76 -8.47
N SER A 85 4.08 -1.97 -9.77
CA SER A 85 4.18 -0.90 -10.77
C SER A 85 2.85 -0.16 -10.99
N GLU A 86 1.72 -0.88 -10.97
CA GLU A 86 0.38 -0.30 -11.09
C GLU A 86 0.06 0.56 -9.86
N ILE A 87 0.33 0.03 -8.66
CA ILE A 87 0.15 0.77 -7.40
C ILE A 87 1.07 2.01 -7.37
N ALA A 88 2.34 1.88 -7.79
CA ALA A 88 3.26 3.01 -7.84
C ALA A 88 2.80 4.12 -8.81
N ALA A 89 2.33 3.75 -10.00
CA ALA A 89 1.80 4.71 -10.97
C ALA A 89 0.55 5.41 -10.42
N ASP A 90 -0.32 4.66 -9.74
CA ASP A 90 -1.52 5.18 -9.10
C ASP A 90 -1.23 6.17 -7.96
N LEU A 91 -0.25 5.84 -7.10
CA LEU A 91 0.25 6.73 -6.07
C LEU A 91 0.93 7.98 -6.64
N GLY A 92 1.61 7.87 -7.79
CA GLY A 92 2.15 9.02 -8.51
C GLY A 92 1.06 10.02 -8.91
N ARG A 93 -0.08 9.53 -9.42
CA ARG A 93 -1.25 10.37 -9.72
C ARG A 93 -1.87 10.98 -8.46
N ALA A 94 -1.99 10.19 -7.38
CA ALA A 94 -2.50 10.67 -6.09
C ALA A 94 -1.61 11.78 -5.50
N THR A 95 -0.29 11.61 -5.59
CA THR A 95 0.71 12.62 -5.20
C THR A 95 0.51 13.92 -5.96
N ALA A 96 0.45 13.86 -7.30
CA ALA A 96 0.28 15.04 -8.13
C ALA A 96 -1.02 15.79 -7.81
N ARG A 97 -2.12 15.06 -7.61
CA ARG A 97 -3.41 15.63 -7.22
C ARG A 97 -3.36 16.30 -5.83
N ALA A 98 -2.77 15.64 -4.84
CA ALA A 98 -2.64 16.19 -3.50
C ALA A 98 -1.80 17.47 -3.50
N ARG A 99 -0.69 17.51 -4.26
CA ARG A 99 0.14 18.72 -4.42
C ARG A 99 -0.60 19.86 -5.11
N ASP A 100 -1.40 19.57 -6.13
CA ASP A 100 -2.22 20.59 -6.80
C ASP A 100 -3.27 21.17 -5.84
N LEU A 101 -3.96 20.32 -5.07
CA LEU A 101 -4.92 20.78 -4.06
C LEU A 101 -4.24 21.58 -2.93
N ALA A 102 -3.08 21.12 -2.45
CA ALA A 102 -2.29 21.81 -1.43
C ALA A 102 -1.92 23.22 -1.88
N ARG A 103 -1.40 23.37 -3.11
CA ARG A 103 -1.06 24.68 -3.70
C ARG A 103 -2.26 25.62 -3.82
N ARG A 104 -3.42 25.10 -4.21
CA ARG A 104 -4.65 25.90 -4.36
C ARG A 104 -5.24 26.34 -3.03
N ARG A 105 -5.06 25.54 -1.97
CA ARG A 105 -5.70 25.75 -0.66
C ARG A 105 -4.77 26.31 0.41
N GLY A 106 -3.45 26.26 0.20
CA GLY A 106 -2.47 26.59 1.24
C GLY A 106 -2.52 25.63 2.42
N ASP A 107 -2.84 24.36 2.18
CA ASP A 107 -3.13 23.37 3.23
C ASP A 107 -1.92 22.44 3.45
N GLU A 108 -1.26 22.59 4.60
CA GLU A 108 -0.08 21.80 5.00
C GLU A 108 -0.39 20.32 5.17
N GLN A 109 -1.63 19.95 5.54
CA GLN A 109 -2.01 18.54 5.66
C GLN A 109 -2.04 17.86 4.29
N LEU A 110 -2.41 18.59 3.24
CA LEU A 110 -2.34 18.10 1.87
C LEU A 110 -0.90 18.00 1.34
N VAL A 111 0.02 18.84 1.84
CA VAL A 111 1.46 18.71 1.56
C VAL A 111 1.99 17.42 2.18
N LEU A 112 1.74 17.20 3.47
CA LEU A 112 2.15 15.99 4.17
C LEU A 112 1.59 14.73 3.49
N LEU A 113 0.29 14.74 3.15
CA LEU A 113 -0.35 13.62 2.47
C LEU A 113 0.28 13.34 1.10
N ALA A 114 0.62 14.39 0.33
CA ALA A 114 1.32 14.22 -0.93
C ALA A 114 2.71 13.58 -0.74
N ASP A 115 3.45 13.98 0.29
CA ASP A 115 4.76 13.41 0.58
C ASP A 115 4.67 11.96 1.07
N CYS A 116 3.63 11.61 1.82
CA CYS A 116 3.31 10.22 2.14
C CYS A 116 3.04 9.40 0.87
N TYR A 117 2.21 9.90 -0.06
CA TYR A 117 1.96 9.21 -1.33
C TYR A 117 3.22 9.06 -2.18
N ALA A 118 4.10 10.06 -2.20
CA ALA A 118 5.38 9.98 -2.89
C ALA A 118 6.31 8.92 -2.28
N ALA A 119 6.37 8.85 -0.94
CA ALA A 119 7.13 7.83 -0.21
C ALA A 119 6.58 6.42 -0.48
N LEU A 120 5.26 6.25 -0.43
CA LEU A 120 4.60 5.00 -0.78
C LEU A 120 4.94 4.57 -2.22
N ALA A 121 4.85 5.49 -3.18
CA ALA A 121 5.17 5.19 -4.59
C ALA A 121 6.61 4.72 -4.76
N TRP A 122 7.56 5.38 -4.09
CA TRP A 122 8.98 5.01 -4.13
C TRP A 122 9.22 3.62 -3.54
N LEU A 123 8.59 3.31 -2.40
CA LEU A 123 8.71 2.01 -1.73
C LEU A 123 8.11 0.86 -2.55
N GLN A 124 7.07 1.14 -3.34
CA GLN A 124 6.49 0.18 -4.29
C GLN A 124 7.45 -0.12 -5.45
N GLN A 125 8.08 0.92 -6.02
CA GLN A 125 8.98 0.75 -7.18
C GLN A 125 10.23 -0.07 -6.88
N GLY A 126 10.76 0.02 -5.66
CA GLY A 126 11.97 -0.70 -5.29
C GLY A 126 11.74 -2.18 -4.91
N ASN A 127 10.51 -2.70 -4.93
CA ASN A 127 10.14 -4.01 -4.38
C ASN A 127 10.49 -4.22 -2.88
N TRP A 128 10.70 -3.13 -2.12
CA TRP A 128 11.09 -3.21 -0.69
C TRP A 128 10.00 -3.85 0.15
N ILE A 129 8.74 -3.66 -0.26
CA ILE A 129 7.60 -4.35 0.35
C ILE A 129 7.75 -5.85 0.13
N VAL A 130 8.01 -6.33 -1.09
CA VAL A 130 8.24 -7.76 -1.36
C VAL A 130 9.41 -8.31 -0.54
N GLU A 131 10.50 -7.57 -0.38
CA GLU A 131 11.66 -8.01 0.42
C GLU A 131 11.38 -8.03 1.94
N MET A 132 10.78 -6.98 2.48
CA MET A 132 10.36 -6.92 3.89
C MET A 132 9.36 -8.05 4.22
N ILE A 133 8.50 -8.35 3.26
CA ILE A 133 7.47 -9.37 3.37
C ILE A 133 8.05 -10.79 3.24
N SER A 134 8.97 -10.99 2.31
CA SER A 134 9.63 -12.29 2.07
C SER A 134 10.64 -12.63 3.16
N GLY A 135 11.39 -11.66 3.68
CA GLY A 135 12.33 -11.86 4.79
C GLY A 135 11.62 -12.27 6.09
N ALA A 136 10.47 -11.65 6.38
CA ALA A 136 9.63 -12.04 7.51
C ALA A 136 9.10 -13.48 7.37
N ARG A 137 8.76 -13.93 6.16
CA ARG A 137 8.30 -15.31 5.91
C ARG A 137 9.39 -16.37 6.10
N ILE A 138 10.63 -16.08 5.70
CA ILE A 138 11.76 -16.99 5.93
C ILE A 138 11.94 -17.20 7.44
N ILE A 139 11.92 -16.12 8.21
CA ILE A 139 12.07 -16.17 9.67
C ILE A 139 10.89 -16.93 10.31
N THR A 140 9.65 -16.63 9.94
CA THR A 140 8.46 -17.33 10.48
C THR A 140 8.45 -18.82 10.12
N ALA A 141 8.84 -19.19 8.90
CA ALA A 141 8.96 -20.59 8.48
C ALA A 141 10.10 -21.31 9.21
N GLN A 142 11.22 -20.65 9.47
CA GLN A 142 12.34 -21.19 10.25
C GLN A 142 11.95 -21.42 11.72
N LEU A 143 11.25 -20.46 12.34
CA LEU A 143 10.77 -20.57 13.72
C LEU A 143 9.74 -21.71 13.88
N ARG A 144 8.82 -21.86 12.91
CA ARG A 144 7.85 -22.98 12.92
C ARG A 144 8.54 -24.35 12.81
N ARG A 145 9.53 -24.48 11.91
CA ARG A 145 10.32 -25.72 11.76
C ARG A 145 11.15 -26.04 12.99
N ALA A 146 11.69 -25.04 13.68
CA ALA A 146 12.42 -25.22 14.93
C ALA A 146 11.51 -25.69 16.07
N GLY A 147 10.30 -25.14 16.19
CA GLY A 147 9.30 -25.57 17.17
C GLY A 147 8.75 -26.98 16.92
N GLU A 148 8.49 -27.36 15.67
CA GLU A 148 8.05 -28.72 15.30
C GLU A 148 9.15 -29.77 15.60
N LYS A 149 10.42 -29.45 15.36
CA LYS A 149 11.55 -30.34 15.72
C LYS A 149 11.74 -30.51 17.22
N GLY A 150 11.58 -29.44 18.01
CA GLY A 150 11.69 -29.51 19.47
C GLY A 150 10.57 -30.34 20.12
N ARG A 151 9.39 -30.39 19.49
CA ARG A 151 8.22 -31.11 20.00
C ARG A 151 8.20 -32.60 19.62
N LEU A 152 8.95 -33.01 18.61
CA LEU A 152 9.16 -34.43 18.24
C LEU A 152 10.35 -35.07 18.97
N ALA A 153 11.16 -34.27 19.66
CA ALA A 153 12.34 -34.70 20.40
C ALA A 153 12.13 -34.78 21.92
N ALA A 154 10.90 -34.49 22.41
CA ALA A 154 10.48 -34.57 23.80
C ALA A 154 9.46 -35.70 23.97
#